data_AF-A0A3B9XRQ5-F1
#
_entry.id   AF-A0A3B9XRQ5-F1
#
_cell.length_a   1.000
_cell.length_b   1.000
_cell.length_c   1.000
_cell.angle_alpha   90.00
_cell.angle_beta   90.00
_cell.angle_gamma   90.00
#
_symmetry.space_group_name_H-M   'P 1'
#
loop_
_entity.id
_entity.type
_entity.pdbx_description
1 polymer ?
#
loop_
_entity_poly.entity_id
_entity_poly.type
_entity_poly.pdbx_seq_one_letter_code
_entity_poly.pdbx_strand_id
1 'polypeptide(L)'
;MNFDLDRIRERLSTLDAVPLLALLGILAGLSSGLIIILFRMVIELTLGLFLPDHSENFEGLSPLLQGALPLTCAVLLGAAFHYLPKEERRTGVGYVIERFNLNQGAISLRSLLVQFFGAALTLIGGLSMGREGPAVHLGAAGGSLLGQWARLPNNSVRILTGCG
;
A
#
# COMPACT_ATOMS: atom_id res chain seq x y z
N MET A 1 33.42 2.14 -5.59
CA MET A 1 33.18 3.39 -4.85
C MET A 1 31.93 3.23 -3.96
N ASN A 2 31.96 2.28 -3.00
CA ASN A 2 30.78 1.84 -2.20
C ASN A 2 30.93 2.07 -0.68
N PHE A 3 31.97 2.77 -0.23
CA PHE A 3 32.36 2.81 1.19
C PHE A 3 31.36 3.50 2.12
N ASP A 4 30.48 4.36 1.62
CA ASP A 4 29.59 5.16 2.47
C ASP A 4 28.36 4.37 2.96
N LEU A 5 27.78 3.53 2.09
CA LEU A 5 26.58 2.75 2.40
C LEU A 5 26.83 1.66 3.44
N ASP A 6 28.01 1.03 3.41
CA ASP A 6 28.36 -0.02 4.36
C ASP A 6 28.61 0.56 5.77
N ARG A 7 29.20 1.76 5.86
CA ARG A 7 29.39 2.47 7.13
C ARG A 7 28.07 2.94 7.74
N ILE A 8 27.11 3.36 6.90
CA ILE A 8 25.75 3.71 7.31
C ILE A 8 25.02 2.47 7.85
N ARG A 9 25.14 1.31 7.20
CA ARG A 9 24.56 0.04 7.70
C ARG A 9 25.11 -0.35 9.07
N GLU A 10 26.42 -0.25 9.25
CA GLU A 10 27.09 -0.63 10.48
C GLU A 10 26.65 0.25 11.65
N ARG A 11 26.52 1.57 11.43
CA ARG A 11 25.99 2.49 12.44
C ARG A 11 24.53 2.21 12.80
N LEU A 12 23.68 1.83 11.84
CA LEU A 12 22.28 1.46 12.08
C LEU A 12 22.12 0.18 12.94
N SER A 13 23.19 -0.60 13.09
CA SER A 13 23.20 -1.77 13.97
C SER A 13 23.51 -1.44 15.44
N THR A 14 24.05 -0.24 15.71
CA THR A 14 24.44 0.24 17.05
C THR A 14 23.54 1.40 17.52
N LEU A 15 23.24 1.45 18.82
CA LEU A 15 22.24 2.35 19.45
C LEU A 15 22.50 3.88 19.33
N ASP A 16 23.60 4.32 18.69
CA ASP A 16 23.91 5.72 18.38
C ASP A 16 23.19 6.28 17.13
N ALA A 17 22.21 5.53 16.57
CA ALA A 17 21.56 5.83 15.29
C ALA A 17 20.17 6.49 15.37
N VAL A 18 19.72 6.94 16.54
CA VAL A 18 18.36 7.52 16.72
C VAL A 18 18.07 8.68 15.75
N PRO A 19 18.98 9.65 15.51
CA PRO A 19 18.73 10.73 14.56
C PRO A 19 18.61 10.23 13.11
N LEU A 20 19.40 9.22 12.74
CA LEU A 20 19.37 8.62 11.41
C LEU A 20 18.08 7.81 11.20
N LEU A 21 17.66 7.04 12.20
CA LEU A 21 16.38 6.33 12.19
C LEU A 21 15.20 7.30 12.12
N ALA A 22 15.28 8.45 12.80
CA ALA A 22 14.28 9.50 12.70
C ALA A 22 14.21 10.09 11.28
N LEU A 23 15.35 10.39 10.66
CA LEU A 23 15.41 10.85 9.26
C LEU A 23 14.83 9.81 8.31
N LEU A 24 15.21 8.54 8.47
CA LEU A 24 14.66 7.45 7.65
C LEU A 24 13.15 7.29 7.89
N GLY A 25 12.67 7.49 9.11
CA GLY A 25 11.24 7.49 9.44
C GLY A 25 10.47 8.62 8.76
N ILE A 26 11.06 9.82 8.68
CA ILE A 26 10.50 10.94 7.89
C ILE A 26 10.42 10.57 6.41
N LEU A 27 11.48 9.99 5.85
CA LEU A 27 11.50 9.54 4.46
C LEU A 27 10.47 8.43 4.19
N ALA A 28 10.32 7.49 5.14
CA ALA A 28 9.28 6.47 5.07
C ALA A 28 7.88 7.10 5.07
N GLY A 29 7.59 8.00 6.00
CA GLY A 29 6.30 8.72 6.06
C GLY A 29 6.00 9.53 4.80
N LEU A 30 7.00 10.21 4.22
CA LEU A 30 6.86 10.91 2.94
C LEU A 30 6.57 9.94 1.79
N SER A 31 7.27 8.80 1.74
CA SER A 31 7.03 7.77 0.72
C SER A 31 5.62 7.16 0.84
N SER A 32 5.19 6.84 2.06
CA SER A 32 3.84 6.35 2.35
C SER A 32 2.78 7.36 1.98
N GLY A 33 2.96 8.62 2.41
CA GLY A 33 2.07 9.72 2.07
C GLY A 33 1.91 9.90 0.56
N LEU A 34 3.02 9.87 -0.19
CA LEU A 34 2.98 9.96 -1.65
C LEU A 34 2.20 8.81 -2.29
N ILE A 35 2.44 7.57 -1.85
CA ILE A 35 1.73 6.38 -2.35
C ILE A 35 0.23 6.46 -2.04
N ILE A 36 -0.13 6.85 -0.81
CA ILE A 36 -1.53 6.99 -0.38
C ILE A 36 -2.23 8.13 -1.13
N ILE A 37 -1.55 9.27 -1.33
CA ILE A 37 -2.08 10.38 -2.12
C ILE A 37 -2.29 9.94 -3.57
N LEU A 38 -1.34 9.25 -4.18
CA LEU A 38 -1.49 8.69 -5.53
C LEU A 38 -2.67 7.73 -5.62
N PHE A 39 -2.80 6.82 -4.64
CA PHE A 39 -3.92 5.88 -4.54
C PHE A 39 -5.27 6.61 -4.49
N ARG A 40 -5.37 7.61 -3.62
CA ARG A 40 -6.58 8.44 -3.48
C ARG A 40 -6.88 9.22 -4.76
N MET A 41 -5.88 9.84 -5.37
CA MET A 41 -6.06 10.58 -6.63
C MET A 41 -6.57 9.69 -7.75
N VAL A 42 -6.06 8.46 -7.88
CA VAL A 42 -6.56 7.51 -8.89
C VAL A 42 -8.05 7.24 -8.69
N ILE A 43 -8.49 7.02 -7.45
CA ILE A 43 -9.89 6.76 -7.12
C ILE A 43 -10.75 8.00 -7.33
N GLU A 44 -10.38 9.12 -6.73
CA GLU A 44 -11.14 10.38 -6.74
C GLU A 44 -11.24 10.95 -8.16
N LEU A 45 -10.17 10.90 -8.96
CA LEU A 45 -10.19 11.35 -10.36
C LEU A 45 -11.07 10.44 -11.22
N THR A 46 -10.94 9.13 -11.07
CA THR A 46 -11.77 8.19 -11.85
C THR A 46 -13.23 8.40 -11.51
N LEU A 47 -13.58 8.39 -10.22
CA LEU A 47 -14.96 8.58 -9.78
C LEU A 47 -15.50 9.97 -10.15
N GLY A 48 -14.69 11.02 -10.09
CA GLY A 48 -15.10 12.37 -10.54
C GLY A 48 -15.37 12.49 -12.03
N LEU A 49 -14.83 11.59 -12.87
CA LEU A 49 -15.13 11.53 -14.30
C LEU A 49 -16.36 10.67 -14.62
N PHE A 50 -16.66 9.66 -13.80
CA PHE A 50 -17.73 8.69 -14.05
C PHE A 50 -19.03 8.96 -13.30
N LEU A 51 -18.98 9.63 -12.15
CA LEU A 51 -20.16 9.93 -11.33
C LEU A 51 -20.63 11.37 -11.47
N PRO A 52 -21.95 11.61 -11.37
CA PRO A 52 -22.51 12.94 -11.37
C PRO A 52 -22.19 13.68 -10.05
N ASP A 53 -21.95 14.99 -10.14
CA ASP A 53 -21.71 15.93 -9.05
C ASP A 53 -20.44 15.73 -8.22
N HIS A 54 -20.28 14.58 -7.56
CA HIS A 54 -19.13 14.28 -6.71
C HIS A 54 -18.71 12.80 -6.73
N SER A 55 -17.46 12.53 -6.33
CA SER A 55 -16.80 11.22 -6.42
C SER A 55 -17.37 10.13 -5.49
N GLU A 56 -18.48 10.39 -4.81
CA GLU A 56 -19.12 9.45 -3.88
C GLU A 56 -20.61 9.25 -4.21
N ASN A 57 -21.12 9.86 -5.28
CA ASN A 57 -22.55 9.90 -5.60
C ASN A 57 -23.02 8.66 -6.36
N PHE A 58 -22.76 7.46 -5.83
CA PHE A 58 -23.16 6.21 -6.49
C PHE A 58 -24.69 6.10 -6.60
N GLU A 59 -25.42 6.73 -5.70
CA GLU A 59 -26.88 6.84 -5.68
C GLU A 59 -27.42 7.71 -6.82
N GLY A 60 -26.61 8.61 -7.36
CA GLY A 60 -26.96 9.44 -8.53
C GLY A 60 -26.92 8.68 -9.86
N LEU A 61 -26.42 7.45 -9.88
CA LEU A 61 -26.40 6.61 -11.09
C LEU A 61 -27.80 6.07 -11.41
N SER A 62 -28.04 5.76 -12.69
CA SER A 62 -29.28 5.06 -13.08
C SER A 62 -29.40 3.71 -12.35
N PRO A 63 -30.61 3.22 -12.03
CA PRO A 63 -30.79 1.97 -11.28
C PRO A 63 -30.11 0.76 -11.93
N LEU A 64 -30.02 0.74 -13.27
CA LEU A 64 -29.31 -0.31 -14.01
C LEU A 64 -27.80 -0.27 -13.71
N LEU A 65 -27.19 0.92 -13.71
CA LEU A 65 -25.76 1.09 -13.43
C LEU A 65 -25.43 0.84 -11.96
N GLN A 66 -26.31 1.22 -11.03
CA GLN A 66 -26.13 0.93 -9.60
C GLN A 66 -25.96 -0.57 -9.33
N GLY A 67 -26.70 -1.43 -10.05
CA GLY A 67 -26.54 -2.88 -9.96
C GLY A 67 -25.39 -3.41 -10.82
N ALA A 68 -25.30 -2.96 -12.07
CA ALA A 68 -24.33 -3.50 -13.02
C ALA A 68 -22.89 -3.19 -12.64
N LEU A 69 -22.60 -1.98 -12.13
CA LEU A 69 -21.23 -1.56 -11.79
C LEU A 69 -20.56 -2.46 -10.74
N PRO A 70 -21.11 -2.66 -9.53
CA PRO A 70 -20.51 -3.52 -8.52
C PRO A 70 -20.48 -4.99 -8.96
N LEU A 71 -21.49 -5.48 -9.69
CA LEU A 71 -21.48 -6.85 -10.23
C LEU A 71 -20.33 -7.06 -11.22
N THR A 72 -20.15 -6.13 -12.16
CA THR A 72 -19.08 -6.21 -13.16
C THR A 72 -17.72 -6.11 -12.47
N CYS A 73 -17.57 -5.21 -11.49
CA CYS A 73 -16.34 -5.08 -10.71
C CYS A 73 -16.03 -6.37 -9.92
N ALA A 74 -17.01 -6.97 -9.27
CA ALA A 74 -16.84 -8.21 -8.52
C ALA A 74 -16.37 -9.37 -9.43
N VAL A 75 -16.93 -9.49 -10.64
CA VAL A 75 -16.49 -10.49 -11.63
C VAL A 75 -15.05 -10.22 -12.08
N LEU A 76 -14.71 -8.95 -12.38
CA LEU A 76 -13.36 -8.57 -12.80
C LEU A 76 -12.32 -8.83 -11.70
N LEU A 77 -12.62 -8.47 -10.45
CA LEU A 77 -11.76 -8.75 -9.30
C LEU A 77 -11.63 -10.25 -9.06
N GLY A 78 -12.74 -10.99 -9.13
CA GLY A 78 -12.74 -12.45 -9.00
C GLY A 78 -11.85 -13.12 -10.06
N ALA A 79 -11.96 -12.71 -11.32
CA ALA A 79 -11.11 -13.20 -12.40
C ALA A 79 -9.64 -12.81 -12.20
N ALA A 80 -9.35 -11.55 -11.87
CA ALA A 80 -8.00 -11.07 -11.64
C ALA A 80 -7.30 -11.84 -10.51
N PHE A 81 -7.97 -12.02 -9.36
CA PHE A 81 -7.44 -12.78 -8.23
C PHE A 81 -7.41 -14.29 -8.49
N HIS A 82 -8.28 -14.82 -9.36
CA HIS A 82 -8.24 -16.22 -9.77
C HIS A 82 -6.94 -16.56 -10.51
N TYR A 83 -6.50 -15.69 -11.43
CA TYR A 83 -5.26 -15.89 -12.20
C TYR A 83 -3.98 -15.49 -11.44
N LEU A 84 -4.12 -14.75 -10.34
CA LEU A 84 -2.98 -14.35 -9.51
C LEU A 84 -2.37 -15.56 -8.78
N PRO A 85 -1.05 -15.69 -8.66
CA PRO A 85 -0.42 -16.73 -7.85
C PRO A 85 -0.94 -16.71 -6.40
N LYS A 86 -1.15 -17.88 -5.78
CA LYS A 86 -1.74 -17.98 -4.43
C LYS A 86 -1.00 -17.15 -3.38
N GLU A 87 0.32 -17.04 -3.51
CA GLU A 87 1.20 -16.26 -2.64
C GLU A 87 0.96 -14.75 -2.74
N GLU A 88 0.56 -14.26 -3.92
CA GLU A 88 0.36 -12.84 -4.21
C GLU A 88 -1.06 -12.35 -3.88
N ARG A 89 -2.00 -13.27 -3.62
CA ARG A 89 -3.38 -12.95 -3.24
C ARG A 89 -3.50 -12.40 -1.81
N ARG A 90 -2.47 -12.56 -0.98
CA ARG A 90 -2.48 -12.11 0.42
C ARG A 90 -2.16 -10.63 0.48
N THR A 91 -3.14 -9.82 0.90
CA THR A 91 -2.97 -8.38 1.08
C THR A 91 -3.77 -7.87 2.29
N GLY A 92 -3.88 -6.55 2.45
CA GLY A 92 -4.55 -5.91 3.59
C GLY A 92 -3.76 -5.94 4.91
N VAL A 93 -4.42 -5.54 5.99
CA VAL A 93 -3.82 -5.35 7.32
C VAL A 93 -3.33 -6.66 7.93
N GLY A 94 -4.06 -7.76 7.75
CA GLY A 94 -3.64 -9.08 8.25
C GLY A 94 -2.30 -9.52 7.67
N TYR A 95 -2.08 -9.27 6.37
CA TYR A 95 -0.78 -9.51 5.73
C TYR A 95 0.32 -8.61 6.31
N VAL A 96 0.05 -7.33 6.56
CA VAL A 96 1.02 -6.43 7.19
C VAL A 96 1.43 -6.94 8.57
N ILE A 97 0.46 -7.34 9.41
CA ILE A 97 0.71 -7.89 10.74
C ILE A 97 1.53 -9.18 10.66
N GLU A 98 1.20 -10.08 9.72
CA GLU A 98 1.96 -11.31 9.46
C GLU A 98 3.42 -10.98 9.13
N ARG A 99 3.66 -10.09 8.16
CA ARG A 99 5.02 -9.72 7.73
C ARG A 99 5.79 -8.96 8.80
N PHE A 100 5.11 -8.10 9.57
CA PHE A 100 5.71 -7.34 10.66
C PHE A 100 6.25 -8.25 11.77
N ASN A 101 5.53 -9.33 12.08
CA ASN A 101 5.89 -10.25 13.15
C ASN A 101 6.81 -11.40 12.68
N LEU A 102 6.55 -11.97 11.51
CA LEU A 102 7.20 -13.19 11.03
C LEU A 102 8.28 -12.95 9.98
N ASN A 103 8.30 -11.78 9.33
CA ASN A 103 9.23 -11.47 8.24
C ASN A 103 9.94 -10.12 8.43
N GLN A 104 10.09 -9.70 9.69
CA GLN A 104 10.88 -8.52 10.07
C GLN A 104 10.40 -7.24 9.35
N GLY A 105 9.11 -7.15 9.04
CA GLY A 105 8.50 -6.02 8.34
C GLY A 105 8.75 -6.00 6.83
N ALA A 106 9.49 -6.94 6.25
CA ALA A 106 9.75 -6.93 4.81
C ALA A 106 8.45 -7.16 4.01
N ILE A 107 8.01 -6.19 3.22
CA ILE A 107 6.83 -6.28 2.34
C ILE A 107 7.29 -6.26 0.89
N SER A 108 6.63 -7.05 0.04
CA SER A 108 7.02 -7.17 -1.37
C SER A 108 6.44 -6.04 -2.22
N LEU A 109 7.13 -5.66 -3.30
CA LEU A 109 6.59 -4.71 -4.28
C LEU A 109 5.34 -5.27 -4.97
N ARG A 110 5.28 -6.59 -5.18
CA ARG A 110 4.13 -7.24 -5.79
C ARG A 110 2.86 -7.08 -4.94
N SER A 111 2.95 -7.34 -3.63
CA SER A 111 1.80 -7.15 -2.74
C SER A 111 1.35 -5.69 -2.67
N LEU A 112 2.27 -4.72 -2.72
CA LEU A 112 1.92 -3.30 -2.85
C LEU A 112 1.08 -3.06 -4.12
N LEU A 113 1.54 -3.52 -5.28
CA LEU A 113 0.83 -3.32 -6.54
C LEU A 113 -0.54 -4.02 -6.55
N VAL A 114 -0.59 -5.26 -6.08
CA VAL A 114 -1.84 -6.03 -5.99
C VAL A 114 -2.84 -5.33 -5.07
N GLN A 115 -2.39 -4.86 -3.89
CA GLN A 115 -3.24 -4.09 -2.98
C GLN A 115 -3.68 -2.76 -3.61
N PHE A 116 -2.77 -2.04 -4.27
CA PHE A 116 -3.05 -0.74 -4.89
C PHE A 116 -4.15 -0.88 -5.94
N PHE A 117 -3.95 -1.72 -6.95
CA PHE A 117 -4.91 -1.88 -8.05
C PHE A 117 -6.16 -2.62 -7.60
N GLY A 118 -6.03 -3.66 -6.76
CA GLY A 118 -7.17 -4.41 -6.25
C GLY A 118 -8.10 -3.55 -5.40
N ALA A 119 -7.55 -2.74 -4.49
CA ALA A 119 -8.36 -1.83 -3.67
C ALA A 119 -8.92 -0.66 -4.49
N ALA A 120 -8.14 -0.12 -5.44
CA ALA A 120 -8.63 0.94 -6.31
C ALA A 120 -9.82 0.46 -7.15
N LEU A 121 -9.73 -0.72 -7.77
CA LEU A 121 -10.85 -1.32 -8.50
C LEU A 121 -12.06 -1.58 -7.61
N THR A 122 -11.83 -2.10 -6.40
CA THR A 122 -12.90 -2.32 -5.41
C THR A 122 -13.66 -1.03 -5.11
N LEU A 123 -12.94 0.05 -4.80
CA LEU A 123 -13.52 1.36 -4.45
C LEU A 123 -14.16 2.04 -5.67
N ILE A 124 -13.51 2.00 -6.83
CA ILE A 124 -14.04 2.57 -8.08
C ILE A 124 -15.33 1.85 -8.50
N GLY A 125 -15.41 0.54 -8.27
CA GLY A 125 -16.60 -0.27 -8.55
C GLY A 125 -17.75 -0.12 -7.56
N GLY A 126 -17.61 0.72 -6.52
CA GLY A 126 -18.65 0.91 -5.51
C GLY A 126 -18.88 -0.31 -4.61
N LEU A 127 -17.88 -1.19 -4.46
CA LEU A 127 -17.97 -2.32 -3.55
C LEU A 127 -17.76 -1.87 -2.10
N SER A 128 -18.38 -2.58 -1.15
CA SER A 128 -18.28 -2.27 0.27
C SER A 128 -16.86 -2.46 0.80
N MET A 129 -16.10 -1.37 0.88
CA MET A 129 -14.73 -1.31 1.38
C MET A 129 -14.39 0.10 1.85
N GLY A 130 -13.67 0.22 2.96
CA GLY A 130 -13.07 1.49 3.39
C GLY A 130 -11.67 1.72 2.80
N ARG A 131 -11.23 2.98 2.79
CA ARG A 131 -9.89 3.40 2.31
C ARG A 131 -8.77 3.12 3.32
N GLU A 132 -9.12 2.94 4.60
CA GLU A 132 -8.17 2.77 5.71
C GLU A 132 -7.34 1.48 5.59
N GLY A 133 -7.95 0.35 5.27
CA GLY A 133 -7.25 -0.93 5.13
C GLY A 133 -6.16 -0.91 4.04
N PRO A 134 -6.48 -0.46 2.82
CA PRO A 134 -5.48 -0.20 1.78
C PRO A 134 -4.41 0.80 2.19
N ALA A 135 -4.79 1.91 2.85
CA ALA A 135 -3.83 2.92 3.27
C ALA A 135 -2.78 2.34 4.23
N VAL A 136 -3.19 1.54 5.21
CA VAL A 136 -2.27 0.85 6.14
C VAL A 136 -1.31 -0.09 5.41
N HIS A 137 -1.81 -0.89 4.45
CA HIS A 137 -0.94 -1.79 3.69
C HIS A 137 0.03 -1.03 2.79
N LEU A 138 -0.46 -0.03 2.05
CA LEU A 138 0.35 0.76 1.13
C LEU A 138 1.41 1.58 1.87
N GLY A 139 1.06 2.14 3.03
CA GLY A 139 1.98 2.86 3.90
C GLY A 139 3.08 1.95 4.44
N ALA A 140 2.71 0.84 5.08
CA ALA A 140 3.69 -0.13 5.57
C ALA A 140 4.60 -0.65 4.45
N ALA A 141 4.05 -0.89 3.26
CA ALA A 141 4.81 -1.31 2.09
C ALA A 141 5.77 -0.22 1.60
N GLY A 142 5.36 1.05 1.58
CA GLY A 142 6.21 2.19 1.22
C GLY A 142 7.46 2.29 2.10
N GLY A 143 7.27 2.32 3.42
CA GLY A 143 8.37 2.36 4.38
C GLY A 143 9.26 1.11 4.31
N SER A 144 8.66 -0.07 4.20
CA SER A 144 9.39 -1.34 4.08
C SER A 144 10.24 -1.42 2.82
N LEU A 145 9.70 -1.02 1.67
CA LEU A 145 10.41 -1.05 0.38
C LEU A 145 11.52 -0.01 0.33
N LEU A 146 11.33 1.17 0.93
CA LEU A 146 12.38 2.16 1.09
C LEU A 146 13.55 1.59 1.90
N GLY A 147 13.26 0.92 3.02
CA GLY A 147 14.28 0.26 3.84
C GLY A 147 14.99 -0.88 3.13
N GLN A 148 14.27 -1.72 2.38
CA GLN A 148 14.84 -2.80 1.58
C GLN A 148 15.70 -2.27 0.42
N TRP A 149 15.25 -1.21 -0.27
CA TRP A 149 15.98 -0.57 -1.36
C TRP A 149 17.29 0.06 -0.87
N ALA A 150 17.26 0.73 0.28
CA ALA A 150 18.46 1.22 0.97
C ALA A 150 19.27 0.09 1.63
N ARG A 151 18.79 -1.17 1.55
CA ARG A 151 19.41 -2.39 2.07
C ARG A 151 19.77 -2.24 3.56
N LEU A 152 18.85 -1.69 4.34
CA LEU A 152 19.01 -1.50 5.77
C LEU A 152 18.93 -2.84 6.51
N PRO A 153 19.50 -2.94 7.72
CA PRO A 153 19.33 -4.12 8.54
C PRO A 153 17.86 -4.31 8.93
N ASN A 154 17.48 -5.57 9.20
CA ASN A 154 16.08 -5.96 9.37
C ASN A 154 15.38 -5.29 10.56
N ASN A 155 16.12 -4.94 11.61
CA ASN A 155 15.61 -4.13 12.72
C ASN A 155 15.15 -2.75 12.25
N SER A 156 15.91 -2.09 11.38
CA SER A 156 15.53 -0.80 10.78
C SER A 156 14.37 -0.94 9.80
N VAL A 157 14.36 -1.96 8.93
CA VAL A 157 13.24 -2.21 8.00
C VAL A 157 11.93 -2.38 8.76
N ARG A 158 11.95 -3.13 9.87
CA ARG A 158 10.78 -3.31 10.73
C ARG A 158 10.26 -1.99 11.31
N ILE A 159 11.16 -1.11 11.76
CA ILE A 159 10.78 0.23 12.24
C ILE A 159 10.14 1.05 11.11
N LEU A 160 10.76 1.10 9.93
CA LEU A 160 10.23 1.84 8.78
C LEU A 160 8.87 1.32 8.31
N THR A 161 8.65 0.02 8.41
CA THR A 161 7.35 -0.61 8.11
C THR A 161 6.27 -0.17 9.10
N GLY A 162 6.63 0.12 10.36
CA GLY A 162 5.70 0.64 11.36
C GLY A 162 5.50 2.16 11.29
N CYS A 163 6.50 2.91 10.81
CA CYS A 163 6.39 4.35 10.58
C CYS A 163 5.59 4.69 9.32
N GLY A 164 5.67 3.81 8.31
CA GLY A 164 4.98 3.96 7.03
C GLY A 164 3.51 3.63 7.13
#